data_AF-A0A8D8YXP3-F1
#
_entry.id   AF-A0A8D8YXP3-F1
#
_cell.length_a   1.000
_cell.length_b   1.000
_cell.length_c   1.000
_cell.angle_alpha   90.00
_cell.angle_beta   90.00
_cell.angle_gamma   90.00
#
_symmetry.space_group_name_H-M   'P 1'
#
loop_
_entity.id
_entity.type
_entity.pdbx_description
1 polymer ?
#
loop_
_entity_poly.entity_id
_entity_poly.type
_entity_poly.pdbx_seq_one_letter_code
_entity_poly.pdbx_strand_id
1 'polypeptide(L)'
;MGPHPSTFRTAMITFLAMIFILHIPDASCLRNVKIHVPMSVIPGQTVTMICNYDLEGDPLYTVKWYKSRQEFFRYVPKELPHTRVFPYPGINVDVSQSGSNQVVLRDVQMDIAGKYRCEISADAPNFHTEVVSSYMHVVQMNPEEEPTIQMEKPRYSIGDTLRGNCTTAPSSAAANITWLVNDKRMNASYFRVENLTKAQSTDPTMYLTVAGIELEITSFQVGKLKIQCKAEVFQFESIKKIVLDEERPQLASVLGTRASSAGLPPQLSSQPKTLVLWSLVQVLLICWATR
;
A
#
# COMPACT_ATOMS: atom_id res chain seq x y z
N MET A 1 -68.40 51.93 9.15
CA MET A 1 -68.24 50.52 8.76
C MET A 1 -67.14 49.92 9.60
N GLY A 2 -67.48 49.36 10.76
CA GLY A 2 -66.52 48.62 11.58
C GLY A 2 -66.33 47.21 11.01
N PRO A 3 -65.14 46.62 11.07
CA PRO A 3 -64.91 45.26 10.59
C PRO A 3 -65.82 44.27 11.34
N HIS A 4 -66.42 43.35 10.59
CA HIS A 4 -67.36 42.35 11.08
C HIS A 4 -66.68 41.43 12.12
N PRO A 5 -67.33 41.04 13.23
CA PRO A 5 -66.71 40.22 14.29
C PRO A 5 -66.19 38.84 13.84
N SER A 6 -66.60 38.36 12.66
CA SER A 6 -66.09 37.14 12.04
C SER A 6 -64.66 37.29 11.51
N THR A 7 -64.28 38.45 10.95
CA THR A 7 -62.94 38.64 10.35
C THR A 7 -61.85 38.73 11.39
N PHE A 8 -62.17 39.25 12.59
CA PHE A 8 -61.21 39.34 13.70
C PHE A 8 -60.88 37.97 14.29
N ARG A 9 -61.87 37.07 14.37
CA ARG A 9 -61.67 35.69 14.83
C ARG A 9 -60.79 34.89 13.87
N THR A 10 -61.02 35.01 12.56
CA THR A 10 -60.21 34.30 11.56
C THR A 10 -58.77 34.79 11.55
N ALA A 11 -58.55 36.11 11.65
CA ALA A 11 -57.21 36.70 11.70
C ALA A 11 -56.41 36.26 12.96
N MET A 12 -57.08 36.17 14.11
CA MET A 12 -56.45 35.71 15.35
C MET A 12 -56.05 34.22 15.27
N ILE A 13 -56.92 33.38 14.69
CA ILE A 13 -56.63 31.95 14.48
C ILE A 13 -55.44 31.76 13.53
N THR A 14 -55.38 32.52 12.44
CA THR A 14 -54.24 32.44 11.50
C THR A 14 -52.93 32.94 12.10
N PHE A 15 -52.98 33.97 12.96
CA PHE A 15 -51.80 34.49 13.64
C PHE A 15 -51.26 33.51 14.69
N LEU A 16 -52.15 32.88 15.47
CA LEU A 16 -51.77 31.82 16.42
C LEU A 16 -51.23 30.58 15.69
N ALA A 17 -51.81 30.18 14.55
CA ALA A 17 -51.30 29.09 13.74
C ALA A 17 -49.90 29.40 13.17
N MET A 18 -49.65 30.63 12.70
CA MET A 18 -48.32 31.07 12.26
C MET A 18 -47.28 31.05 13.38
N ILE A 19 -47.63 31.50 14.58
CA ILE A 19 -46.73 31.42 15.75
C ILE A 19 -46.43 29.95 16.11
N PHE A 20 -47.42 29.07 16.03
CA PHE A 20 -47.23 27.63 16.31
C PHE A 20 -46.34 26.94 15.25
N ILE A 21 -46.44 27.35 13.98
CA ILE A 21 -45.57 26.85 12.89
C ILE A 21 -44.13 27.38 13.04
N LEU A 22 -43.95 28.60 13.57
CA LEU A 22 -42.64 29.20 13.88
C LEU A 22 -42.00 28.66 15.17
N HIS A 23 -42.72 27.85 15.95
CA HIS A 23 -42.26 27.20 17.18
C HIS A 23 -42.39 25.68 17.08
N ILE A 24 -42.22 25.10 15.88
CA ILE A 24 -41.94 23.66 15.79
C ILE A 24 -40.50 23.51 16.30
N PRO A 25 -40.25 22.97 17.50
CA PRO A 25 -38.89 22.64 17.89
C PRO A 25 -38.38 21.63 16.86
N ASP A 26 -37.24 21.92 16.24
CA ASP A 26 -36.55 20.94 15.41
C ASP A 26 -36.44 19.64 16.20
N ALA A 27 -37.03 18.57 15.65
CA ALA A 27 -36.94 17.25 16.25
C ALA A 27 -35.46 16.86 16.25
N SER A 28 -34.82 17.09 17.39
CA SER A 28 -33.40 16.85 17.61
C SER A 28 -33.27 15.39 18.01
N CYS A 29 -32.78 14.57 17.09
CA CYS A 29 -32.71 13.12 17.22
C CYS A 29 -31.38 12.59 16.69
N LEU A 30 -31.05 11.35 17.07
CA LEU A 30 -29.88 10.61 16.58
C LEU A 30 -29.69 10.80 15.07
N ARG A 31 -28.52 11.32 14.66
CA ARG A 31 -28.16 11.53 13.26
C ARG A 31 -26.66 11.36 13.03
N ASN A 32 -26.27 11.42 11.76
CA ASN A 32 -24.87 11.41 11.32
C ASN A 32 -24.06 10.20 11.81
N VAL A 33 -24.71 9.04 11.97
CA VAL A 33 -24.01 7.80 12.33
C VAL A 33 -23.08 7.39 11.18
N LYS A 34 -21.78 7.29 11.45
CA LYS A 34 -20.73 6.99 10.48
C LYS A 34 -19.76 5.98 11.07
N ILE A 35 -19.54 4.90 10.34
CA ILE A 35 -18.58 3.85 10.69
C ILE A 35 -17.30 4.02 9.89
N HIS A 36 -16.16 3.89 10.57
CA HIS A 36 -14.83 3.81 9.99
C HIS A 36 -14.20 2.48 10.37
N VAL A 37 -14.01 1.63 9.36
CA VAL A 37 -13.31 0.35 9.45
C VAL A 37 -12.22 0.39 8.39
N PRO A 38 -10.96 0.06 8.71
CA PRO A 38 -9.91 0.05 7.70
C PRO A 38 -10.26 -0.87 6.53
N MET A 39 -10.00 -0.41 5.32
CA MET A 39 -10.32 -1.16 4.10
C MET A 39 -9.57 -2.50 4.07
N SER A 40 -8.30 -2.50 4.46
CA SER A 40 -7.46 -3.70 4.51
C SER A 40 -6.50 -3.70 5.69
N VAL A 41 -6.23 -4.86 6.28
CA VAL A 41 -5.35 -5.06 7.43
C VAL A 41 -4.44 -6.27 7.19
N ILE A 42 -3.19 -6.25 7.67
CA ILE A 42 -2.27 -7.40 7.62
C ILE A 42 -2.52 -8.29 8.84
N PRO A 43 -2.48 -9.64 8.71
CA PRO A 43 -2.58 -10.53 9.86
C PRO A 43 -1.63 -10.18 11.01
N GLY A 44 -2.10 -10.33 12.25
CA GLY A 44 -1.37 -9.99 13.48
C GLY A 44 -1.44 -8.51 13.88
N GLN A 45 -1.92 -7.62 13.01
CA GLN A 45 -2.06 -6.20 13.35
C GLN A 45 -3.19 -5.94 14.35
N THR A 46 -3.08 -4.82 15.07
CA THR A 46 -4.16 -4.27 15.88
C THR A 46 -4.93 -3.24 15.07
N VAL A 47 -6.25 -3.33 15.05
CA VAL A 47 -7.14 -2.42 14.31
C VAL A 47 -8.07 -1.69 15.25
N THR A 48 -8.28 -0.40 14.99
CA THR A 48 -9.31 0.41 15.64
C THR A 48 -10.45 0.64 14.66
N MET A 49 -11.66 0.24 15.03
CA MET A 49 -12.88 0.56 14.29
C MET A 49 -13.64 1.63 15.07
N ILE A 50 -14.08 2.66 14.37
CA ILE A 50 -14.72 3.84 14.98
C ILE A 50 -16.15 3.94 14.48
N CYS A 51 -17.07 4.32 15.36
CA CYS A 51 -18.44 4.63 15.04
C CYS A 51 -18.79 5.98 15.67
N ASN A 52 -18.81 7.00 14.82
CA ASN A 52 -19.17 8.35 15.21
C ASN A 52 -20.69 8.53 15.05
N TYR A 53 -21.31 9.27 15.95
CA TYR A 53 -22.73 9.55 15.93
C TYR A 53 -22.98 10.87 16.65
N ASP A 54 -24.09 11.53 16.29
CA ASP A 54 -24.57 12.73 16.96
C ASP A 54 -25.91 12.42 17.63
N LEU A 55 -25.98 12.57 18.94
CA LEU A 55 -27.19 12.30 19.72
C LEU A 55 -28.15 13.50 19.77
N GLU A 56 -27.70 14.70 19.37
CA GLU A 56 -28.54 15.91 19.33
C GLU A 56 -29.26 16.20 20.67
N GLY A 57 -28.61 15.87 21.78
CA GLY A 57 -29.13 16.07 23.14
C GLY A 57 -29.77 14.84 23.78
N ASP A 58 -30.03 13.76 23.02
CA ASP A 58 -30.53 12.51 23.60
C ASP A 58 -29.45 11.79 24.43
N PRO A 59 -29.82 11.05 25.49
CA PRO A 59 -28.89 10.16 26.16
C PRO A 59 -28.56 8.97 25.26
N LEU A 60 -27.33 8.48 25.34
CA LEU A 60 -26.97 7.20 24.72
C LEU A 60 -27.59 6.04 25.51
N TYR A 61 -28.32 5.15 24.83
CA TYR A 61 -28.76 3.89 25.42
C TYR A 61 -27.70 2.80 25.25
N THR A 62 -27.25 2.54 24.03
CA THR A 62 -26.23 1.51 23.77
C THR A 62 -25.50 1.71 22.44
N VAL A 63 -24.25 1.24 22.40
CA VAL A 63 -23.49 1.02 21.17
C VAL A 63 -23.16 -0.47 21.07
N LYS A 64 -23.49 -1.09 19.94
CA LYS A 64 -23.22 -2.51 19.69
C LYS A 64 -22.45 -2.70 18.41
N TRP A 65 -21.53 -3.66 18.44
CA TRP A 65 -20.76 -4.06 17.28
C TRP A 65 -21.04 -5.51 16.92
N TYR A 66 -21.29 -5.72 15.64
CA TYR A 66 -21.62 -7.02 15.07
C TYR A 66 -20.62 -7.41 14.00
N LYS A 67 -20.22 -8.68 14.01
CA LYS A 67 -19.57 -9.35 12.88
C LYS A 67 -20.57 -10.34 12.32
N SER A 68 -20.88 -10.21 11.03
CA SER A 68 -21.98 -10.98 10.42
C SER A 68 -23.29 -10.73 11.18
N ARG A 69 -23.86 -11.73 11.86
CA ARG A 69 -25.11 -11.61 12.65
C ARG A 69 -24.90 -11.64 14.16
N GLN A 70 -23.66 -11.83 14.64
CA GLN A 70 -23.35 -12.04 16.04
C GLN A 70 -22.74 -10.77 16.64
N GLU A 71 -23.29 -10.35 17.78
CA GLU A 71 -22.73 -9.29 18.62
C GLU A 71 -21.42 -9.79 19.20
N PHE A 72 -20.36 -8.98 19.14
CA PHE A 72 -19.07 -9.30 19.75
C PHE A 72 -18.63 -8.25 20.78
N PHE A 73 -19.19 -7.04 20.73
CA PHE A 73 -18.92 -5.99 21.70
C PHE A 73 -20.14 -5.11 21.91
N ARG A 74 -20.33 -4.67 23.15
CA ARG A 74 -21.38 -3.73 23.54
C ARG A 74 -20.89 -2.75 24.59
N TYR A 75 -21.33 -1.50 24.46
CA TYR A 75 -21.18 -0.44 25.44
C TYR A 75 -22.57 0.04 25.90
N VAL A 76 -22.78 0.13 27.22
CA VAL A 76 -23.99 0.63 27.87
C VAL A 76 -23.57 1.60 28.99
N PRO A 77 -23.78 2.93 28.84
CA PRO A 77 -23.36 3.92 29.83
C PRO A 77 -23.93 3.69 31.23
N LYS A 78 -25.13 3.08 31.32
CA LYS A 78 -25.87 2.88 32.57
C LYS A 78 -25.51 1.57 33.30
N GLU A 79 -24.69 0.68 32.72
CA GLU A 79 -24.25 -0.57 33.34
C GLU A 79 -22.85 -0.44 33.96
N LEU A 80 -22.53 -1.25 34.97
CA LEU A 80 -21.16 -1.43 35.48
C LEU A 80 -20.81 -2.93 35.45
N PRO A 81 -19.79 -3.36 34.69
CA PRO A 81 -18.95 -2.55 33.79
C PRO A 81 -19.74 -2.01 32.58
N HIS A 82 -19.33 -0.84 32.07
CA HIS A 82 -19.97 -0.21 30.91
C HIS A 82 -19.82 -1.02 29.62
N THR A 83 -18.84 -1.93 29.55
CA THR A 83 -18.52 -2.73 28.36
C THR A 83 -18.79 -4.21 28.59
N ARG A 84 -19.27 -4.89 27.55
CA ARG A 84 -19.44 -6.34 27.52
C ARG A 84 -18.88 -6.91 26.22
N VAL A 85 -18.06 -7.96 26.32
CA VAL A 85 -17.53 -8.70 25.18
C VAL A 85 -18.27 -10.02 25.05
N PHE A 86 -18.65 -10.37 23.83
CA PHE A 86 -19.28 -11.64 23.51
C PHE A 86 -18.30 -12.45 22.66
N PRO A 87 -17.97 -13.69 23.04
CA PRO A 87 -17.01 -14.49 22.30
C PRO A 87 -17.44 -14.69 20.84
N TYR A 88 -16.55 -14.35 19.93
CA TYR A 88 -16.65 -14.65 18.50
C TYR A 88 -15.30 -15.25 18.05
N PRO A 89 -15.26 -16.40 17.36
CA PRO A 89 -14.01 -17.04 16.93
C PRO A 89 -13.09 -16.08 16.16
N GLY A 90 -11.83 -15.97 16.58
CA GLY A 90 -10.82 -15.11 15.95
C GLY A 90 -10.90 -13.62 16.31
N ILE A 91 -11.95 -13.15 17.01
CA ILE A 91 -12.05 -11.75 17.46
C ILE A 91 -11.49 -11.62 18.88
N ASN A 92 -10.41 -10.86 19.02
CA ASN A 92 -9.80 -10.53 20.31
C ASN A 92 -9.97 -9.03 20.60
N VAL A 93 -10.95 -8.68 21.43
CA VAL A 93 -11.24 -7.28 21.78
C VAL A 93 -10.31 -6.78 22.87
N ASP A 94 -9.64 -5.66 22.63
CA ASP A 94 -8.96 -4.89 23.66
C ASP A 94 -9.94 -3.99 24.40
N VAL A 95 -10.48 -4.50 25.51
CA VAL A 95 -11.45 -3.79 26.34
C VAL A 95 -10.89 -2.47 26.89
N SER A 96 -9.58 -2.41 27.17
CA SER A 96 -8.95 -1.20 27.74
C SER A 96 -8.91 -0.03 26.76
N GLN A 97 -8.99 -0.30 25.46
CA GLN A 97 -9.00 0.69 24.38
C GLN A 97 -10.33 0.75 23.62
N SER A 98 -11.37 0.06 24.12
CA SER A 98 -12.70 0.02 23.51
C SER A 98 -13.73 0.72 24.39
N GLY A 99 -14.73 1.36 23.80
CA GLY A 99 -15.66 2.20 24.55
C GLY A 99 -16.89 2.63 23.75
N SER A 100 -17.36 3.85 24.02
CA SER A 100 -18.61 4.39 23.50
C SER A 100 -18.60 4.68 22.00
N ASN A 101 -17.43 4.86 21.38
CA ASN A 101 -17.29 5.26 19.98
C ASN A 101 -16.33 4.36 19.19
N GLN A 102 -15.60 3.46 19.83
CA GLN A 102 -14.60 2.63 19.15
C GLN A 102 -14.49 1.23 19.74
N VAL A 103 -14.04 0.30 18.90
CA VAL A 103 -13.61 -1.04 19.30
C VAL A 103 -12.26 -1.35 18.69
N VAL A 104 -11.34 -1.81 19.55
CA VAL A 104 -9.99 -2.20 19.15
C VAL A 104 -9.89 -3.72 19.14
N LEU A 105 -9.49 -4.28 18.01
CA LEU A 105 -9.20 -5.71 17.86
C LEU A 105 -7.70 -5.92 17.78
N ARG A 106 -7.16 -6.84 18.59
CA ARG A 106 -5.76 -7.26 18.53
C ARG A 106 -5.62 -8.54 17.71
N ASP A 107 -4.42 -8.76 17.18
CA ASP A 107 -4.05 -10.01 16.50
C ASP A 107 -5.10 -10.42 15.44
N VAL A 108 -5.38 -9.50 14.50
CA VAL A 108 -6.37 -9.74 13.44
C VAL A 108 -5.93 -10.92 12.58
N GLN A 109 -6.80 -11.90 12.38
CA GLN A 109 -6.54 -13.06 11.54
C GLN A 109 -7.42 -13.05 10.28
N MET A 110 -7.10 -13.93 9.32
CA MET A 110 -7.78 -13.98 8.02
C MET A 110 -9.28 -14.28 8.09
N ASP A 111 -9.68 -15.11 9.05
CA ASP A 111 -11.05 -15.58 9.26
C ASP A 111 -12.01 -14.48 9.72
N ILE A 112 -11.48 -13.40 10.30
CA ILE A 112 -12.29 -12.25 10.72
C ILE A 112 -12.45 -11.18 9.64
N ALA A 113 -11.95 -11.40 8.42
CA ALA A 113 -12.35 -10.58 7.27
C ALA A 113 -13.88 -10.59 7.10
N GLY A 114 -14.45 -9.48 6.62
CA GLY A 114 -15.88 -9.40 6.33
C GLY A 114 -16.55 -8.10 6.74
N LYS A 115 -17.88 -8.14 6.72
CA LYS A 115 -18.74 -7.01 7.05
C LYS A 115 -18.91 -6.85 8.57
N TYR A 116 -18.59 -5.66 9.05
CA TYR A 116 -18.83 -5.20 10.41
C TYR A 116 -20.01 -4.23 10.43
N ARG A 117 -20.79 -4.25 11.51
CA ARG A 117 -21.90 -3.32 11.71
C ARG A 117 -21.78 -2.65 13.08
N CYS A 118 -22.02 -1.36 13.11
CA CYS A 118 -22.21 -0.58 14.32
C CYS A 118 -23.69 -0.20 14.42
N GLU A 119 -24.29 -0.47 15.56
CA GLU A 119 -25.66 -0.10 15.93
C GLU A 119 -25.60 0.88 17.10
N ILE A 120 -26.18 2.06 16.91
CA ILE A 120 -26.29 3.11 17.93
C ILE A 120 -27.77 3.27 18.27
N SER A 121 -28.10 3.19 19.56
CA SER A 121 -29.45 3.50 20.04
C SER A 121 -29.40 4.64 21.04
N ALA A 122 -30.22 5.66 20.81
CA ALA A 122 -30.56 6.69 21.77
C ALA A 122 -31.55 6.16 22.82
N ASP A 123 -31.58 6.79 23.98
CA ASP A 123 -32.51 6.47 25.07
C ASP A 123 -33.79 7.31 24.96
N ALA A 124 -34.65 7.25 25.98
CA ALA A 124 -35.80 8.12 26.13
C ALA A 124 -35.39 9.60 25.93
N PRO A 125 -36.23 10.41 25.24
CA PRO A 125 -37.60 10.11 24.84
C PRO A 125 -37.74 9.47 23.45
N ASN A 126 -36.73 9.60 22.57
CA ASN A 126 -36.93 9.33 21.16
C ASN A 126 -36.61 7.88 20.74
N PHE A 127 -35.76 7.17 21.50
CA PHE A 127 -35.41 5.76 21.27
C PHE A 127 -34.94 5.42 19.84
N HIS A 128 -34.40 6.40 19.11
CA HIS A 128 -33.92 6.18 17.74
C HIS A 128 -32.76 5.19 17.71
N THR A 129 -32.76 4.34 16.69
CA THR A 129 -31.67 3.38 16.45
C THR A 129 -31.22 3.46 15.01
N GLU A 130 -29.91 3.60 14.82
CA GLU A 130 -29.28 3.68 13.51
C GLU A 130 -28.20 2.60 13.38
N VAL A 131 -28.14 1.97 12.20
CA VAL A 131 -27.21 0.88 11.92
C VAL A 131 -26.43 1.16 10.64
N VAL A 132 -25.11 1.19 10.77
CA VAL A 132 -24.20 1.40 9.65
C VAL A 132 -23.23 0.24 9.52
N SER A 133 -22.67 0.07 8.33
CA SER A 133 -21.80 -1.08 8.06
C SER A 133 -20.64 -0.75 7.15
N SER A 134 -19.51 -1.40 7.37
CA SER A 134 -18.33 -1.34 6.50
C SER A 134 -17.67 -2.72 6.40
N TYR A 135 -16.89 -2.95 5.35
CA TYR A 135 -16.20 -4.21 5.10
C TYR A 135 -14.71 -4.07 5.42
N MET A 136 -14.14 -5.04 6.13
CA MET A 136 -12.71 -5.15 6.39
C MET A 136 -12.14 -6.32 5.60
N HIS A 137 -11.16 -6.06 4.73
CA HIS A 137 -10.34 -7.09 4.13
C HIS A 137 -9.16 -7.42 5.05
N VAL A 138 -8.78 -8.69 5.13
CA VAL A 138 -7.51 -9.11 5.74
C VAL A 138 -6.65 -9.67 4.62
N VAL A 139 -5.44 -9.12 4.49
CA VAL A 139 -4.61 -9.29 3.30
C VAL A 139 -3.25 -9.84 3.74
N GLN A 140 -2.90 -11.03 3.23
CA GLN A 140 -1.53 -11.53 3.35
C GLN A 140 -0.73 -10.92 2.21
N MET A 141 0.16 -10.03 2.55
CA MET A 141 1.21 -9.53 1.67
C MET A 141 2.39 -9.19 2.56
N ASN A 142 3.60 -9.54 2.13
CA ASN A 142 4.82 -9.06 2.77
C ASN A 142 5.38 -7.88 1.97
N PRO A 143 5.22 -6.62 2.44
CA PRO A 143 5.73 -5.46 1.71
C PRO A 143 7.26 -5.43 1.60
N GLU A 144 7.97 -6.12 2.51
CA GLU A 144 9.43 -6.23 2.49
C GLU A 144 9.93 -7.17 1.39
N GLU A 145 9.07 -8.07 0.89
CA GLU A 145 9.39 -8.96 -0.20
C GLU A 145 9.19 -8.24 -1.55
N GLU A 146 10.31 -7.74 -2.08
CA GLU A 146 10.32 -7.04 -3.36
C GLU A 146 9.95 -7.98 -4.52
N PRO A 147 9.23 -7.49 -5.54
CA PRO A 147 8.99 -8.28 -6.74
C PRO A 147 10.30 -8.56 -7.49
N THR A 148 10.33 -9.66 -8.24
CA THR A 148 11.49 -10.03 -9.07
C THR A 148 11.31 -9.48 -10.47
N ILE A 149 12.30 -8.72 -10.95
CA ILE A 149 12.35 -8.23 -12.34
C ILE A 149 13.35 -9.07 -13.13
N GLN A 150 12.93 -9.61 -14.26
CA GLN A 150 13.79 -10.34 -15.20
C GLN A 150 13.72 -9.68 -16.58
N MET A 151 14.88 -9.26 -17.09
CA MET A 151 15.02 -8.63 -18.40
C MET A 151 15.68 -9.59 -19.39
N GLU A 152 15.34 -9.49 -20.67
CA GLU A 152 15.93 -10.33 -21.71
C GLU A 152 17.43 -10.04 -21.92
N LYS A 153 17.83 -8.77 -21.81
CA LYS A 153 19.22 -8.33 -21.96
C LYS A 153 19.67 -7.49 -20.77
N PRO A 154 20.98 -7.50 -20.42
CA PRO A 154 21.53 -6.65 -19.37
C PRO A 154 21.79 -5.20 -19.84
N ARG A 155 21.88 -4.97 -21.15
CA ARG A 155 22.13 -3.67 -21.79
C ARG A 155 21.31 -3.55 -23.06
N TYR A 156 21.02 -2.31 -23.45
CA TYR A 156 20.18 -2.00 -24.60
C TYR A 156 20.68 -0.75 -25.34
N SER A 157 20.36 -0.66 -26.63
CA SER A 157 20.56 0.52 -27.48
C SER A 157 19.24 1.24 -27.79
N ILE A 158 19.32 2.47 -28.28
CA ILE A 158 18.14 3.18 -28.82
C ILE A 158 17.59 2.39 -30.03
N GLY A 159 16.28 2.21 -30.08
CA GLY A 159 15.59 1.40 -31.10
C GLY A 159 15.48 -0.09 -30.75
N ASP A 160 16.14 -0.57 -29.68
CA ASP A 160 15.92 -1.94 -29.21
C ASP A 160 14.52 -2.11 -28.61
N THR A 161 13.97 -3.31 -28.76
CA THR A 161 12.77 -3.74 -28.02
C THR A 161 13.17 -4.23 -26.63
N LEU A 162 12.80 -3.46 -25.61
CA LEU A 162 12.87 -3.85 -24.20
C LEU A 162 11.83 -4.94 -23.92
N ARG A 163 12.28 -6.11 -23.47
CA ARG A 163 11.41 -7.23 -23.06
C ARG A 163 11.81 -7.76 -21.70
N GLY A 164 10.82 -8.05 -20.88
CA GLY A 164 11.02 -8.58 -19.54
C GLY A 164 9.72 -8.91 -18.84
N ASN A 165 9.85 -9.41 -17.62
CA ASN A 165 8.72 -9.64 -16.74
C ASN A 165 9.01 -9.16 -15.32
N CYS A 166 7.94 -8.91 -14.58
CA CYS A 166 7.96 -8.65 -13.16
C CYS A 166 7.06 -9.67 -12.50
N THR A 167 7.58 -10.37 -11.50
CA THR A 167 6.87 -11.39 -10.74
C THR A 167 6.75 -10.96 -9.29
N THR A 168 5.54 -10.94 -8.75
CA THR A 168 5.29 -10.55 -7.36
C THR A 168 5.56 -11.69 -6.39
N ALA A 169 5.82 -11.34 -5.14
CA ALA A 169 5.70 -12.28 -4.03
C ALA A 169 4.27 -12.85 -3.94
N PRO A 170 4.10 -14.05 -3.36
CA PRO A 170 2.79 -14.60 -3.04
C PRO A 170 1.97 -13.67 -2.15
N SER A 171 0.69 -13.46 -2.49
CA SER A 171 -0.24 -12.69 -1.67
C SER A 171 -1.65 -13.24 -1.72
N SER A 172 -2.49 -12.91 -0.74
CA SER A 172 -3.85 -13.47 -0.63
C SER A 172 -4.82 -12.99 -1.72
N ALA A 173 -4.39 -12.04 -2.58
CA ALA A 173 -5.13 -11.55 -3.73
C ALA A 173 -4.16 -11.26 -4.88
N ALA A 174 -4.62 -11.31 -6.13
CA ALA A 174 -3.78 -10.93 -7.26
C ALA A 174 -3.35 -9.45 -7.15
N ALA A 175 -2.06 -9.19 -7.36
CA ALA A 175 -1.49 -7.86 -7.22
C ALA A 175 -1.66 -7.06 -8.52
N ASN A 176 -1.95 -5.78 -8.39
CA ASN A 176 -1.93 -4.85 -9.51
C ASN A 176 -0.49 -4.43 -9.77
N ILE A 177 0.07 -4.87 -10.90
CA ILE A 177 1.44 -4.53 -11.28
C ILE A 177 1.45 -3.32 -12.21
N THR A 178 2.22 -2.30 -11.83
CA THR A 178 2.49 -1.12 -12.66
C THR A 178 3.97 -1.07 -13.00
N TRP A 179 4.27 -1.01 -14.30
CA TRP A 179 5.62 -0.73 -14.80
C TRP A 179 5.85 0.77 -14.91
N LEU A 180 7.03 1.22 -14.48
CA LEU A 180 7.52 2.55 -14.77
C LEU A 180 8.90 2.45 -15.43
N VAL A 181 9.08 3.16 -16.53
CA VAL A 181 10.35 3.28 -17.23
C VAL A 181 10.70 4.76 -17.31
N ASN A 182 11.85 5.13 -16.73
CA ASN A 182 12.25 6.52 -16.51
C ASN A 182 11.14 7.37 -15.87
N ASP A 183 10.54 6.83 -14.79
CA ASP A 183 9.44 7.45 -14.02
C ASP A 183 8.11 7.62 -14.78
N LYS A 184 8.04 7.16 -16.03
CA LYS A 184 6.81 7.16 -16.83
C LYS A 184 6.11 5.81 -16.76
N ARG A 185 4.81 5.82 -16.45
CA ARG A 185 3.98 4.61 -16.44
C ARG A 185 3.89 3.99 -17.83
N MET A 186 4.05 2.67 -17.88
CA MET A 186 3.94 1.86 -19.09
C MET A 186 2.84 0.83 -18.95
N ASN A 187 2.21 0.49 -20.09
CA ASN A 187 1.25 -0.60 -20.13
C ASN A 187 1.98 -1.93 -20.11
N ALA A 188 1.49 -2.87 -19.30
CA ALA A 188 1.97 -4.24 -19.37
C ALA A 188 1.56 -4.87 -20.71
N SER A 189 2.45 -5.70 -21.28
CA SER A 189 2.14 -6.45 -22.50
C SER A 189 1.19 -7.62 -22.23
N TYR A 190 1.29 -8.22 -21.05
CA TYR A 190 0.37 -9.24 -20.55
C TYR A 190 0.35 -9.28 -19.03
N PHE A 191 -0.70 -9.89 -18.47
CA PHE A 191 -0.79 -10.26 -17.05
C PHE A 191 -1.08 -11.75 -16.93
N ARG A 192 -0.45 -12.40 -15.95
CA ARG A 192 -0.69 -13.80 -15.61
C ARG A 192 -0.81 -13.93 -14.11
N VAL A 193 -1.91 -14.54 -13.66
CA VAL A 193 -2.14 -14.85 -12.25
C VAL A 193 -2.04 -16.36 -12.07
N GLU A 194 -1.14 -16.78 -11.18
CA GLU A 194 -0.99 -18.18 -10.79
C GLU A 194 -1.57 -18.39 -9.41
N ASN A 195 -2.37 -19.44 -9.27
CA ASN A 195 -2.83 -19.90 -7.95
C ASN A 195 -1.81 -20.90 -7.41
N LEU A 196 -1.20 -20.57 -6.27
CA LEU A 196 -0.17 -21.40 -5.64
C LEU A 196 -0.75 -22.50 -4.73
N THR A 197 -2.05 -22.46 -4.45
CA THR A 197 -2.71 -23.41 -3.56
C THR A 197 -2.78 -24.78 -4.25
N LYS A 198 -2.22 -25.80 -3.61
CA LYS A 198 -2.45 -27.19 -4.03
C LYS A 198 -3.87 -27.57 -3.65
N ALA A 199 -4.56 -28.33 -4.51
CA ALA A 199 -5.99 -28.66 -4.37
C ALA A 199 -6.41 -29.42 -3.08
N GLN A 200 -5.48 -29.67 -2.14
CA GLN A 200 -5.70 -30.39 -0.88
C GLN A 200 -5.09 -29.68 0.36
N SER A 201 -4.63 -28.43 0.26
CA SER A 201 -4.11 -27.71 1.45
C SER A 201 -5.22 -26.94 2.18
N THR A 202 -5.18 -26.94 3.51
CA THR A 202 -5.97 -26.06 4.38
C THR A 202 -5.46 -24.62 4.41
N ASP A 203 -4.33 -24.37 3.75
CA ASP A 203 -3.69 -23.06 3.72
C ASP A 203 -4.51 -22.04 2.92
N PRO A 204 -4.46 -20.75 3.31
CA PRO A 204 -5.12 -19.69 2.57
C PRO A 204 -4.63 -19.66 1.11
N THR A 205 -5.55 -19.44 0.18
CA THR A 205 -5.20 -19.32 -1.22
C THR A 205 -4.29 -18.12 -1.46
N MET A 206 -3.13 -18.39 -2.06
CA MET A 206 -2.15 -17.37 -2.43
C MET A 206 -2.01 -17.28 -3.95
N TYR A 207 -1.82 -16.06 -4.42
CA TYR A 207 -1.65 -15.72 -5.81
C TYR A 207 -0.27 -15.13 -6.06
N LEU A 208 0.34 -15.56 -7.15
CA LEU A 208 1.53 -14.95 -7.74
C LEU A 208 1.09 -14.23 -9.02
N THR A 209 1.47 -12.97 -9.18
CA THR A 209 1.12 -12.19 -10.38
C THR A 209 2.38 -11.89 -11.17
N VAL A 210 2.32 -12.11 -12.49
CA VAL A 210 3.39 -11.79 -13.43
C VAL A 210 2.86 -10.77 -14.44
N ALA A 211 3.61 -9.69 -14.64
CA ALA A 211 3.34 -8.73 -15.72
C ALA A 211 4.52 -8.67 -16.68
N GLY A 212 4.25 -8.86 -17.97
CA GLY A 212 5.23 -8.64 -19.03
C GLY A 212 5.36 -7.17 -19.40
N ILE A 213 6.52 -6.79 -19.91
CA ILE A 213 6.75 -5.50 -20.57
C ILE A 213 7.35 -5.74 -21.94
N GLU A 214 6.85 -5.02 -22.94
CA GLU A 214 7.40 -4.98 -24.29
C GLU A 214 7.25 -3.57 -24.86
N LEU A 215 8.37 -2.87 -25.10
CA LEU A 215 8.36 -1.52 -25.65
C LEU A 215 9.65 -1.20 -26.39
N GLU A 216 9.59 -0.28 -27.35
CA GLU A 216 10.77 0.24 -28.04
C GLU A 216 11.44 1.35 -27.23
N ILE A 217 12.76 1.28 -27.11
CA ILE A 217 13.54 2.27 -26.35
C ILE A 217 13.78 3.50 -27.21
N THR A 218 13.19 4.61 -26.80
CA THR A 218 13.29 5.90 -27.50
C THR A 218 14.28 6.87 -26.87
N SER A 219 14.60 6.71 -25.58
CA SER A 219 15.49 7.62 -24.86
C SER A 219 16.10 7.00 -23.61
N PHE A 220 17.30 7.47 -23.26
CA PHE A 220 17.99 7.17 -22.00
C PHE A 220 18.14 8.43 -21.16
N GLN A 221 18.06 8.30 -19.85
CA GLN A 221 18.41 9.39 -18.92
C GLN A 221 19.85 9.24 -18.49
N VAL A 222 20.75 10.07 -19.03
CA VAL A 222 22.19 10.04 -18.69
C VAL A 222 22.81 8.66 -18.99
N GLY A 223 22.45 8.07 -20.13
CA GLY A 223 22.92 6.75 -20.55
C GLY A 223 22.41 5.58 -19.70
N LYS A 224 21.34 5.79 -18.94
CA LYS A 224 20.71 4.79 -18.07
C LYS A 224 19.22 4.70 -18.33
N LEU A 225 18.69 3.49 -18.19
CA LEU A 225 17.27 3.18 -18.25
C LEU A 225 16.84 2.70 -16.87
N LYS A 226 16.03 3.51 -16.18
CA LYS A 226 15.49 3.15 -14.86
C LYS A 226 14.21 2.37 -15.07
N ILE A 227 14.15 1.15 -14.55
CA ILE A 227 12.96 0.31 -14.62
C ILE A 227 12.48 0.08 -13.20
N GLN A 228 11.21 0.32 -12.97
CA GLN A 228 10.55 0.07 -11.71
C GLN A 228 9.32 -0.79 -11.94
N CYS A 229 9.19 -1.82 -11.11
CA CYS A 229 7.97 -2.58 -10.98
C CYS A 229 7.36 -2.28 -9.61
N LYS A 230 6.09 -1.84 -9.63
CA LYS A 230 5.30 -1.60 -8.43
C LYS A 230 4.18 -2.63 -8.37
N ALA A 231 4.10 -3.40 -7.30
CA ALA A 231 3.05 -4.38 -7.05
C ALA A 231 2.16 -3.89 -5.90
N GLU A 232 0.85 -3.77 -6.14
CA GLU A 232 -0.11 -3.22 -5.16
C GLU A 232 -1.20 -4.24 -4.84
N VAL A 233 -1.47 -4.45 -3.55
CA VAL A 233 -2.61 -5.24 -3.04
C VAL A 233 -3.34 -4.38 -2.01
N PHE A 234 -4.53 -3.89 -2.38
CA PHE A 234 -5.24 -2.84 -1.64
C PHE A 234 -4.35 -1.60 -1.40
N GLN A 235 -4.09 -1.24 -0.15
CA GLN A 235 -3.26 -0.10 0.24
C GLN A 235 -1.79 -0.48 0.48
N PHE A 236 -1.44 -1.76 0.34
CA PHE A 236 -0.09 -2.26 0.54
C PHE A 236 0.65 -2.34 -0.80
N GLU A 237 1.93 -1.98 -0.80
CA GLU A 237 2.76 -1.98 -2.00
C GLU A 237 4.14 -2.58 -1.73
N SER A 238 4.68 -3.27 -2.74
CA SER A 238 6.09 -3.62 -2.81
C SER A 238 6.68 -3.17 -4.14
N ILE A 239 7.92 -2.70 -4.11
CA ILE A 239 8.55 -2.02 -5.25
C ILE A 239 9.93 -2.62 -5.49
N LYS A 240 10.22 -2.95 -6.76
CA LYS A 240 11.57 -3.24 -7.22
C LYS A 240 12.01 -2.21 -8.23
N LYS A 241 13.26 -1.74 -8.09
CA LYS A 241 13.91 -0.86 -9.05
C LYS A 241 15.19 -1.51 -9.55
N ILE A 242 15.41 -1.46 -10.86
CA ILE A 242 16.67 -1.82 -11.50
C ILE A 242 17.09 -0.71 -12.45
N VAL A 243 18.38 -0.68 -12.78
CA VAL A 243 18.94 0.27 -13.73
C VAL A 243 19.71 -0.51 -14.77
N LEU A 244 19.40 -0.27 -16.04
CA LEU A 244 20.11 -0.84 -17.17
C LEU A 244 20.98 0.25 -17.81
N ASP A 245 22.18 -0.12 -18.21
CA ASP A 245 23.10 0.80 -18.88
C ASP A 245 22.87 0.76 -20.40
N GLU A 246 23.01 1.93 -21.03
CA GLU A 246 23.03 2.05 -22.48
C GLU A 246 24.25 1.33 -23.06
N GLU A 247 24.03 0.52 -24.08
CA GLU A 247 25.12 -0.12 -24.82
C GLU A 247 25.81 0.92 -25.70
N ARG A 248 27.04 1.29 -25.31
CA ARG A 248 27.86 2.21 -26.09
C ARG A 248 28.74 1.42 -27.06
N PRO A 249 28.78 1.78 -28.35
CA PRO A 249 29.69 1.15 -29.29
C PRO A 249 31.14 1.37 -28.84
N GLN A 250 31.93 0.29 -28.76
CA GLN A 250 33.37 0.42 -28.57
C GLN A 250 33.99 0.94 -29.86
N LEU A 251 34.51 2.17 -29.83
CA LEU A 251 35.37 2.67 -30.89
C LEU A 251 36.67 1.86 -30.88
N ALA A 252 36.90 1.08 -31.93
CA ALA A 252 38.19 0.42 -32.12
C ALA A 252 39.31 1.46 -32.17
N SER A 253 40.43 1.22 -31.47
CA SER A 253 41.60 2.08 -31.59
C SER A 253 42.19 1.88 -32.99
N VAL A 254 42.07 2.88 -33.87
CA VAL A 254 42.76 2.86 -35.15
C VAL A 254 44.25 3.09 -34.87
N LEU A 255 45.02 2.00 -34.81
CA LEU A 255 46.49 2.05 -34.82
C LEU A 255 46.91 2.66 -36.16
N GLY A 256 47.25 3.95 -36.15
CA GLY A 256 47.73 4.65 -37.33
C GLY A 256 49.08 4.08 -37.77
N THR A 257 49.11 3.36 -38.89
CA THR A 257 50.35 2.98 -39.58
C THR A 257 50.96 4.21 -40.25
N ARG A 258 51.72 5.00 -39.50
CA ARG A 258 52.72 5.90 -40.11
C ARG A 258 53.93 5.07 -40.54
N ALA A 259 53.89 4.55 -41.77
CA ALA A 259 55.09 4.12 -42.47
C ALA A 259 55.89 5.36 -42.85
N SER A 260 56.95 5.67 -42.10
CA SER A 260 57.98 6.63 -42.54
C SER A 260 59.00 5.86 -43.37
N SER A 261 58.93 6.01 -44.68
CA SER A 261 60.01 5.64 -45.59
C SER A 261 61.16 6.62 -45.43
N ALA A 262 62.22 6.20 -44.76
CA ALA A 262 63.54 6.84 -44.83
C ALA A 262 64.57 5.73 -45.07
N GLY A 263 65.33 5.87 -46.16
CA GLY A 263 66.24 4.87 -46.69
C GLY A 263 67.49 4.61 -45.86
N LEU A 264 68.08 3.44 -46.12
CA LEU A 264 69.46 3.03 -45.79
C LEU A 264 70.43 3.48 -46.93
N PRO A 265 71.77 3.30 -46.84
CA PRO A 265 72.73 3.29 -45.70
C PRO A 265 74.05 4.06 -46.06
N PRO A 266 75.28 3.87 -45.47
CA PRO A 266 76.06 2.61 -45.40
C PRO A 266 76.80 2.32 -44.07
N GLN A 267 77.42 1.13 -44.03
CA GLN A 267 78.08 0.44 -42.91
C GLN A 267 79.42 1.02 -42.42
N LEU A 268 79.86 0.69 -41.18
CA LEU A 268 81.16 0.01 -40.93
C LEU A 268 81.37 -0.56 -39.50
N SER A 269 81.90 -1.79 -39.47
CA SER A 269 82.89 -2.44 -38.55
C SER A 269 82.68 -2.67 -37.04
N SER A 270 82.64 -3.98 -36.71
CA SER A 270 83.46 -4.77 -35.73
C SER A 270 83.53 -4.43 -34.22
N GLN A 271 82.84 -5.26 -33.41
CA GLN A 271 83.29 -6.16 -32.28
C GLN A 271 84.62 -5.87 -31.51
N PRO A 272 84.88 -6.39 -30.27
CA PRO A 272 84.07 -7.24 -29.36
C PRO A 272 84.16 -6.95 -27.81
N LYS A 273 83.36 -7.72 -27.03
CA LYS A 273 83.53 -8.20 -25.62
C LYS A 273 83.54 -7.20 -24.44
N THR A 274 82.66 -7.40 -23.46
CA THR A 274 82.95 -8.09 -22.17
C THR A 274 81.72 -8.15 -21.25
N LEU A 275 81.51 -9.32 -20.65
CA LEU A 275 80.66 -9.59 -19.48
C LEU A 275 81.19 -8.85 -18.24
N VAL A 276 80.31 -8.19 -17.47
CA VAL A 276 80.47 -8.10 -16.01
C VAL A 276 79.11 -8.21 -15.34
N LEU A 277 79.10 -9.09 -14.35
CA LEU A 277 77.99 -9.60 -13.55
C LEU A 277 78.00 -8.85 -12.18
N TRP A 278 77.05 -9.15 -11.28
CA TRP A 278 76.98 -8.72 -9.85
C TRP A 278 76.40 -7.30 -9.63
N SER A 279 75.51 -7.01 -8.69
CA SER A 279 75.10 -7.71 -7.47
C SER A 279 73.76 -7.18 -6.93
N LEU A 280 73.00 -8.08 -6.30
CA LEU A 280 71.96 -7.81 -5.30
C LEU A 280 72.63 -7.64 -3.94
N VAL A 281 72.43 -6.51 -3.24
CA VAL A 281 72.52 -6.36 -1.76
C VAL A 281 71.79 -5.04 -1.41
N GLN A 282 71.03 -4.78 -0.33
CA GLN A 282 70.28 -5.52 0.69
C GLN A 282 69.80 -4.47 1.74
N VAL A 283 68.81 -4.86 2.57
CA VAL A 283 68.51 -4.43 3.96
C VAL A 283 67.70 -3.14 4.22
N LEU A 284 66.50 -3.34 4.80
CA LEU A 284 65.99 -2.84 6.12
C LEU A 284 64.49 -3.23 6.18
N LEU A 285 63.98 -4.30 6.83
CA LEU A 285 64.00 -4.72 8.25
C LEU A 285 63.69 -3.53 9.20
N ILE A 286 62.73 -3.48 10.14
CA ILE A 286 61.87 -4.44 10.89
C ILE A 286 60.76 -3.60 11.59
N CYS A 287 59.57 -4.20 11.84
CA CYS A 287 58.77 -4.19 13.10
C CYS A 287 57.44 -4.94 12.81
N TRP A 288 57.27 -6.25 13.05
CA TRP A 288 56.95 -6.94 14.33
C TRP A 288 55.96 -6.16 15.23
N ALA A 289 54.92 -6.71 15.85
CA ALA A 289 54.21 -7.99 15.79
C ALA A 289 52.97 -7.87 16.73
N THR A 290 52.03 -8.81 16.61
CA THR A 290 51.05 -9.29 17.63
C THR A 290 49.92 -8.37 18.11
N ARG A 291 48.70 -8.65 17.63
CA ARG A 291 47.63 -9.33 18.40
C ARG A 291 46.64 -10.03 17.47
#